data_AF-A0A6J5W9J2-F1
#
_entry.id   AF-A0A6J5W9J2-F1
#
_cell.length_a   1.000
_cell.length_b   1.000
_cell.length_c   1.000
_cell.angle_alpha   90.00
_cell.angle_beta   90.00
_cell.angle_gamma   90.00
#
_symmetry.space_group_name_H-M   'P 1'
#
loop_
_entity.id
_entity.type
_entity.pdbx_description
1 polymer ?
#
loop_
_entity_poly.entity_id
_entity_poly.type
_entity_poly.pdbx_seq_one_letter_code
_entity_poly.pdbx_strand_id
1 'polypeptide(L)'
;MVQYNFKKMPVVPNRKDFIDIILSRTQRQTPTVVHRGSAISSLRKFYMRKVKCTEQNFREKLSTIIDEFPRLDDVHPFYGDLLHVLYNKDHYKLALGQVNTARKLIGKISNDYVKLLKYGDSLYRCKCLKVAALGRMCTVVKRIGPSLAYLEQITRADVDVHSLTRSLGLMWMSSHTPGILDRPFEDRNIIEMCSITALAHLRAAAVLFFLDISGSCGYSIAQQAALFHSIKSLFMNKPLIIVCNKTDLQPLEGISEEDMKLVMEMKSEAMKTVIGLGGEATSDEGVLLTMSTLTEDGPRDQKERPPCIPQSVSEAKPKQAGDKEKRNTEKDLENENGGAEILDGHNVYDFVDPDIVHRLEELKREAEEGDDEFEMDDMELTPEEQKTLDRKFTSKRMGRQLSDLGLDPRMAINRARSRSVPRRGRKRERSVDRGDPGFGDAMDMDVDTPNKKLRMISRSRSRSRSRPPSEVVPGEGFKDSSQKSQALRKAKKSVKKRNKDARRGEADRVIPTLKPKHLFSGKRSIGKTQRR
;
A
#
# COMPACT_ATOMS: atom_id res chain seq x y z
N MET A 1 23.42 -10.14 -10.16
CA MET A 1 24.45 -9.70 -9.20
C MET A 1 23.78 -8.93 -8.09
N VAL A 2 24.00 -9.30 -6.82
CA VAL A 2 23.51 -8.50 -5.68
C VAL A 2 24.31 -7.20 -5.66
N GLN A 3 23.71 -6.09 -6.06
CA GLN A 3 24.30 -4.77 -5.89
C GLN A 3 24.19 -4.38 -4.41
N TYR A 4 25.32 -4.43 -3.71
CA TYR A 4 25.38 -3.96 -2.32
C TYR A 4 25.37 -2.43 -2.32
N ASN A 5 24.26 -1.83 -1.88
CA ASN A 5 24.13 -0.38 -1.79
C ASN A 5 24.42 0.09 -0.37
N PHE A 6 25.69 0.40 -0.09
CA PHE A 6 26.14 0.90 1.21
C PHE A 6 25.58 2.30 1.54
N LYS A 7 24.96 3.02 0.58
CA LYS A 7 24.34 4.34 0.80
C LYS A 7 22.97 4.29 1.49
N LYS A 8 22.35 3.11 1.62
CA LYS A 8 21.03 2.97 2.27
C LYS A 8 21.09 2.69 3.78
N MET A 9 22.25 2.83 4.41
CA MET A 9 22.40 2.57 5.85
C MET A 9 21.69 3.65 6.71
N PRO A 10 21.06 3.26 7.82
CA PRO A 10 20.41 4.20 8.73
C PRO A 10 21.46 5.02 9.47
N VAL A 11 21.10 6.24 9.82
CA VAL A 11 21.88 6.99 10.80
C VAL A 11 21.73 6.30 12.17
N VAL A 12 22.84 5.80 12.70
CA VAL A 12 22.89 5.22 14.06
C VAL A 12 22.97 6.37 15.07
N PRO A 13 21.99 6.54 15.97
CA PRO A 13 22.02 7.62 16.96
C PRO A 13 23.06 7.34 18.05
N ASN A 14 23.62 8.41 18.61
CA ASN A 14 24.46 8.32 19.79
C ASN A 14 23.67 7.76 21.00
N ARG A 15 24.35 7.18 21.98
CA ARG A 15 23.77 6.49 23.15
C ARG A 15 22.71 7.31 23.89
N LYS A 16 22.91 8.63 24.01
CA LYS A 16 22.01 9.53 24.75
C LYS A 16 20.75 9.79 23.93
N ASP A 17 20.94 10.20 22.68
CA ASP A 17 19.85 10.47 21.74
C ASP A 17 19.01 9.22 21.51
N PHE A 18 19.63 8.05 21.44
CA PHE A 18 18.92 6.77 21.32
C PHE A 18 17.95 6.53 22.48
N ILE A 19 18.38 6.79 23.72
CA ILE A 19 17.53 6.66 24.92
C ILE A 19 16.41 7.70 24.90
N ASP A 20 16.75 8.95 24.60
CA ASP A 20 15.81 10.06 24.62
C ASP A 20 14.72 9.92 23.56
N ILE A 21 15.08 9.49 22.34
CA ILE A 21 14.14 9.18 21.25
C ILE A 21 13.14 8.12 21.70
N ILE A 22 13.60 7.03 22.33
CA ILE A 22 12.75 5.89 22.68
C ILE A 22 11.84 6.22 23.88
N LEU A 23 12.35 6.88 24.90
CA LEU A 23 11.56 7.30 26.06
C LEU A 23 10.52 8.36 25.65
N SER A 24 10.91 9.32 24.81
CA SER A 24 10.01 10.34 24.25
C SER A 24 8.91 9.70 23.40
N ARG A 25 9.27 8.75 22.50
CA ARG A 25 8.30 7.99 21.69
C ARG A 25 7.31 7.22 22.57
N THR A 26 7.80 6.54 23.62
CA THR A 26 6.94 5.82 24.57
C THR A 26 5.96 6.76 25.26
N GLN A 27 6.41 7.94 25.69
CA GLN A 27 5.57 8.93 26.36
C GLN A 27 4.47 9.48 25.44
N ARG A 28 4.78 9.72 24.16
CA ARG A 28 3.81 10.22 23.16
C ARG A 28 2.80 9.15 22.71
N GLN A 29 3.23 7.89 22.57
CA GLN A 29 2.38 6.80 22.07
C GLN A 29 1.44 6.18 23.11
N THR A 30 1.76 6.31 24.41
CA THR A 30 1.00 5.65 25.48
C THR A 30 0.27 6.67 26.35
N PRO A 31 -0.95 6.34 26.85
CA PRO A 31 -1.65 7.24 27.76
C PRO A 31 -0.81 7.55 29.00
N THR A 32 -0.91 8.77 29.53
CA THR A 32 -0.02 9.28 30.59
C THR A 32 -0.70 9.41 31.94
N VAL A 33 -2.00 9.72 31.97
CA VAL A 33 -2.77 10.00 33.18
C VAL A 33 -3.38 8.72 33.76
N VAL A 34 -3.25 8.53 35.07
CA VAL A 34 -3.91 7.48 35.85
C VAL A 34 -4.29 8.02 37.22
N HIS A 35 -5.49 7.71 37.68
CA HIS A 35 -6.01 8.14 38.99
C HIS A 35 -5.84 7.04 40.04
N ARG A 36 -5.65 7.45 41.31
CA ARG A 36 -5.46 6.53 42.45
C ARG A 36 -6.67 5.60 42.69
N GLY A 37 -7.88 6.05 42.37
CA GLY A 37 -9.11 5.25 42.50
C GLY A 37 -9.39 4.27 41.36
N SER A 38 -8.49 4.14 40.37
CA SER A 38 -8.69 3.21 39.26
C SER A 38 -8.60 1.75 39.73
N ALA A 39 -9.39 0.86 39.12
CA ALA A 39 -9.29 -0.57 39.40
C ALA A 39 -7.87 -1.10 39.17
N ILE A 40 -7.36 -1.95 40.07
CA ILE A 40 -5.98 -2.48 40.01
C ILE A 40 -5.67 -3.17 38.69
N SER A 41 -6.66 -3.83 38.08
CA SER A 41 -6.53 -4.45 36.75
C SER A 41 -6.18 -3.42 35.67
N SER A 42 -6.79 -2.24 35.71
CA SER A 42 -6.49 -1.13 34.79
C SER A 42 -5.09 -0.58 35.02
N LEU A 43 -4.69 -0.39 36.28
CA LEU A 43 -3.35 0.08 36.64
C LEU A 43 -2.26 -0.89 36.17
N ARG A 44 -2.45 -2.20 36.40
CA ARG A 44 -1.54 -3.25 35.91
C ARG A 44 -1.43 -3.20 34.39
N LYS A 45 -2.56 -3.17 33.67
CA LYS A 45 -2.58 -3.06 32.20
C LYS A 45 -1.87 -1.80 31.70
N PHE A 46 -2.08 -0.66 32.37
CA PHE A 46 -1.44 0.61 32.03
C PHE A 46 0.09 0.52 32.10
N TYR A 47 0.65 0.04 33.22
CA TYR A 47 2.11 -0.07 33.38
C TYR A 47 2.72 -1.21 32.55
N MET A 48 2.00 -2.33 32.38
CA MET A 48 2.42 -3.40 31.46
C MET A 48 2.53 -2.89 30.03
N ARG A 49 1.56 -2.08 29.57
CA ARG A 49 1.58 -1.47 28.24
C ARG A 49 2.78 -0.56 28.07
N LYS A 50 3.14 0.24 29.07
CA LYS A 50 4.34 1.10 29.02
C LYS A 50 5.62 0.28 28.89
N VAL A 51 5.82 -0.74 29.73
CA VAL A 51 7.02 -1.59 29.68
C VAL A 51 7.12 -2.32 28.34
N LYS A 52 6.02 -2.90 27.84
CA LYS A 52 6.01 -3.59 26.55
C LYS A 52 6.21 -2.64 25.36
N CYS A 53 5.63 -1.45 25.39
CA CYS A 53 5.79 -0.46 24.33
C CYS A 53 7.25 0.01 24.24
N THR A 54 7.92 0.26 25.38
CA THR A 54 9.35 0.62 25.37
C THR A 54 10.21 -0.53 24.86
N GLU A 55 9.95 -1.76 25.29
CA GLU A 55 10.64 -2.95 24.81
C GLU A 55 10.51 -3.11 23.29
N GLN A 56 9.30 -2.95 22.76
CA GLN A 56 9.04 -3.03 21.33
C GLN A 56 9.78 -1.93 20.55
N ASN A 57 9.79 -0.68 21.06
CA ASN A 57 10.54 0.42 20.45
C ASN A 57 12.05 0.15 20.43
N PHE A 58 12.61 -0.40 21.51
CA PHE A 58 14.01 -0.83 21.56
C PHE A 58 14.28 -1.96 20.56
N ARG A 59 13.41 -2.97 20.52
CA ARG A 59 13.54 -4.11 19.62
C ARG A 59 13.51 -3.68 18.16
N GLU A 60 12.55 -2.85 17.77
CA GLU A 60 12.43 -2.31 16.41
C GLU A 60 13.73 -1.62 16.02
N LYS A 61 14.19 -0.65 16.83
CA LYS A 61 15.34 0.16 16.44
C LYS A 61 16.66 -0.60 16.44
N LEU A 62 16.87 -1.54 17.37
CA LEU A 62 18.03 -2.42 17.34
C LEU A 62 17.95 -3.46 16.22
N SER A 63 16.75 -3.91 15.81
CA SER A 63 16.62 -4.85 14.70
C SER A 63 16.90 -4.16 13.37
N THR A 64 16.39 -2.94 13.18
CA THR A 64 16.74 -2.08 12.03
C THR A 64 18.27 -1.95 11.87
N ILE A 65 19.00 -1.70 12.96
CA ILE A 65 20.48 -1.65 12.93
C ILE A 65 21.11 -3.01 12.58
N ILE A 66 20.53 -4.14 12.98
CA ILE A 66 21.10 -5.47 12.66
C ILE A 66 20.81 -5.83 11.19
N ASP A 67 19.62 -5.50 10.70
CA ASP A 67 19.14 -5.94 9.38
C ASP A 67 19.68 -5.07 8.24
N GLU A 68 19.92 -3.77 8.49
CA GLU A 68 20.42 -2.85 7.48
C GLU A 68 21.94 -2.92 7.30
N PHE A 69 22.67 -3.46 8.29
CA PHE A 69 24.12 -3.66 8.17
C PHE A 69 24.43 -4.98 7.45
N PRO A 70 25.30 -4.96 6.42
CA PRO A 70 25.61 -6.15 5.63
C PRO A 70 26.41 -7.18 6.44
N ARG A 71 25.99 -8.45 6.36
CA ARG A 71 26.74 -9.54 6.98
C ARG A 71 27.99 -9.85 6.16
N LEU A 72 29.16 -9.62 6.74
CA LEU A 72 30.45 -9.79 6.06
C LEU A 72 30.67 -11.19 5.45
N ASP A 73 30.03 -12.24 5.98
CA ASP A 73 30.18 -13.61 5.50
C ASP A 73 29.30 -13.92 4.27
N ASP A 74 28.22 -13.15 4.05
CA ASP A 74 27.33 -13.32 2.88
C ASP A 74 27.72 -12.41 1.70
N VAL A 75 28.64 -11.48 1.94
CA VAL A 75 29.08 -10.49 0.96
C VAL A 75 30.18 -11.07 0.07
N HIS A 76 30.30 -10.58 -1.17
CA HIS A 76 31.37 -10.99 -2.08
C HIS A 76 32.76 -10.80 -1.42
N PRO A 77 33.72 -11.74 -1.59
CA PRO A 77 35.04 -11.70 -0.95
C PRO A 77 35.74 -10.33 -1.04
N PHE A 78 35.70 -9.69 -2.21
CA PHE A 78 36.23 -8.33 -2.42
C PHE A 78 35.79 -7.32 -1.34
N TYR A 79 34.48 -7.19 -1.11
CA TYR A 79 33.98 -6.22 -0.13
C TYR A 79 34.19 -6.73 1.31
N GLY A 80 34.21 -8.04 1.52
CA GLY A 80 34.52 -8.63 2.83
C GLY A 80 35.93 -8.30 3.28
N ASP A 81 36.90 -8.43 2.39
CA ASP A 81 38.32 -8.16 2.65
C ASP A 81 38.61 -6.66 2.65
N LEU A 82 37.93 -5.87 1.81
CA LEU A 82 38.00 -4.40 1.87
C LEU A 82 37.53 -3.86 3.23
N LEU A 83 36.40 -4.38 3.74
CA LEU A 83 35.89 -4.02 5.07
C LEU A 83 36.78 -4.56 6.19
N HIS A 84 37.45 -5.69 5.99
CA HIS A 84 38.45 -6.20 6.93
C HIS A 84 39.63 -5.22 7.07
N VAL A 85 40.16 -4.73 5.96
CA VAL A 85 41.28 -3.76 5.94
C VAL A 85 40.86 -2.41 6.53
N LEU A 86 39.68 -1.89 6.16
CA LEU A 86 39.23 -0.57 6.59
C LEU A 86 38.76 -0.51 8.05
N TYR A 87 37.99 -1.52 8.49
CA TYR A 87 37.25 -1.43 9.75
C TYR A 87 37.59 -2.53 10.75
N ASN A 88 38.44 -3.49 10.39
CA ASN A 88 38.69 -4.71 11.15
C ASN A 88 37.42 -5.58 11.31
N LYS A 89 37.42 -6.74 10.65
CA LYS A 89 36.31 -7.70 10.62
C LYS A 89 35.85 -8.13 12.02
N ASP A 90 36.78 -8.29 12.95
CA ASP A 90 36.47 -8.80 14.29
C ASP A 90 35.77 -7.73 15.12
N HIS A 91 36.25 -6.49 15.07
CA HIS A 91 35.63 -5.39 15.79
C HIS A 91 34.21 -5.11 15.26
N TYR A 92 34.02 -5.18 13.94
CA TYR A 92 32.70 -5.08 13.30
C TYR A 92 31.72 -6.16 13.76
N LYS A 93 32.14 -7.42 13.72
CA LYS A 93 31.29 -8.55 14.16
C LYS A 93 30.99 -8.48 15.65
N LEU A 94 31.97 -8.10 16.48
CA LEU A 94 31.77 -7.92 17.91
C LEU A 94 30.76 -6.81 18.20
N ALA A 95 30.83 -5.66 17.51
CA ALA A 95 29.89 -4.57 17.69
C ALA A 95 28.44 -4.99 17.37
N LEU A 96 28.20 -5.63 16.23
CA LEU A 96 26.88 -6.16 15.86
C LEU A 96 26.41 -7.27 16.81
N GLY A 97 27.32 -8.13 17.27
CA GLY A 97 27.04 -9.16 18.26
C GLY A 97 26.57 -8.58 19.60
N GLN A 98 27.22 -7.50 20.06
CA GLN A 98 26.82 -6.78 21.26
C GLN A 98 25.44 -6.13 21.13
N VAL A 99 25.11 -5.56 19.96
CA VAL A 99 23.77 -5.02 19.67
C VAL A 99 22.70 -6.12 19.72
N ASN A 100 22.96 -7.30 19.13
CA ASN A 100 22.02 -8.42 19.15
C ASN A 100 21.84 -9.02 20.55
N THR A 101 22.91 -9.13 21.34
CA THR A 101 22.81 -9.57 22.74
C THR A 101 22.03 -8.56 23.59
N ALA A 102 22.25 -7.26 23.41
CA ALA A 102 21.46 -6.21 24.07
C ALA A 102 19.96 -6.30 23.72
N ARG A 103 19.62 -6.52 22.44
CA ARG A 103 18.23 -6.76 22.00
C ARG A 103 17.59 -7.94 22.74
N LYS A 104 18.29 -9.07 22.86
CA LYS A 104 17.82 -10.26 23.60
C LYS A 104 17.67 -9.99 25.10
N LEU A 105 18.61 -9.26 25.71
CA LEU A 105 18.57 -8.90 27.13
C LEU A 105 17.40 -7.98 27.46
N ILE A 106 17.12 -6.98 26.63
CA ILE A 106 15.98 -6.07 26.81
C ILE A 106 14.65 -6.84 26.77
N GLY A 107 14.52 -7.81 25.85
CA GLY A 107 13.35 -8.69 25.78
C GLY A 107 13.17 -9.53 27.05
N LYS A 108 14.25 -10.10 27.61
CA LYS A 108 14.22 -10.85 28.88
C LYS A 108 13.79 -9.97 30.05
N ILE A 109 14.41 -8.79 30.20
CA ILE A 109 14.09 -7.81 31.26
C ILE A 109 12.61 -7.46 31.21
N SER A 110 12.07 -7.12 30.04
CA SER A 110 10.65 -6.78 29.88
C SER A 110 9.74 -7.91 30.33
N ASN A 111 9.99 -9.13 29.87
CA ASN A 111 9.16 -10.29 30.20
C ASN A 111 9.14 -10.57 31.70
N ASP A 112 10.27 -10.43 32.39
CA ASP A 112 10.34 -10.63 33.83
C ASP A 112 9.60 -9.53 34.61
N TYR A 113 9.76 -8.26 34.21
CA TYR A 113 9.00 -7.17 34.84
C TYR A 113 7.50 -7.24 34.55
N VAL A 114 7.09 -7.68 33.37
CA VAL A 114 5.67 -7.91 33.04
C VAL A 114 5.09 -9.01 33.93
N LYS A 115 5.84 -10.09 34.21
CA LYS A 115 5.42 -11.13 35.17
C LYS A 115 5.27 -10.55 36.58
N LEU A 116 6.23 -9.75 37.05
CA LEU A 116 6.17 -9.10 38.37
C LEU A 116 4.99 -8.11 38.49
N LEU A 117 4.71 -7.35 37.43
CA LEU A 117 3.59 -6.41 37.35
C LEU A 117 2.22 -7.09 37.47
N LYS A 118 2.09 -8.40 37.16
CA LYS A 118 0.82 -9.12 37.33
C LYS A 118 0.39 -9.20 38.79
N TYR A 119 1.34 -9.21 39.71
CA TYR A 119 1.12 -9.33 41.15
C TYR A 119 1.22 -7.97 41.88
N GLY A 120 1.31 -6.85 41.16
CA GLY A 120 1.33 -5.52 41.76
C GLY A 120 0.02 -5.20 42.50
N ASP A 121 0.10 -4.87 43.77
CA ASP A 121 -1.03 -4.60 44.68
C ASP A 121 -1.42 -3.11 44.73
N SER A 122 -0.45 -2.21 44.60
CA SER A 122 -0.60 -0.77 44.73
C SER A 122 -0.10 -0.02 43.48
N LEU A 123 -0.66 1.18 43.26
CA LEU A 123 -0.17 2.14 42.27
C LEU A 123 1.33 2.41 42.45
N TYR A 124 1.77 2.58 43.71
CA TYR A 124 3.16 2.89 44.03
C TYR A 124 4.08 1.74 43.61
N ARG A 125 3.73 0.50 43.99
CA ARG A 125 4.51 -0.70 43.62
C ARG A 125 4.60 -0.87 42.11
N CYS A 126 3.49 -0.68 41.39
CA CYS A 126 3.48 -0.76 39.93
C CYS A 126 4.34 0.35 39.29
N LYS A 127 4.30 1.58 39.82
CA LYS A 127 5.15 2.69 39.37
C LYS A 127 6.63 2.39 39.58
N CYS A 128 7.03 1.87 40.74
CA CYS A 128 8.41 1.48 41.03
C CYS A 128 8.90 0.38 40.10
N LEU A 129 8.10 -0.67 39.88
CA LEU A 129 8.43 -1.74 38.92
C LEU A 129 8.63 -1.20 37.50
N LYS A 130 7.77 -0.29 37.06
CA LYS A 130 7.93 0.37 35.75
C LYS A 130 9.23 1.18 35.68
N VAL A 131 9.54 1.98 36.70
CA VAL A 131 10.79 2.78 36.72
C VAL A 131 12.01 1.87 36.70
N ALA A 132 12.02 0.80 37.49
CA ALA A 132 13.11 -0.17 37.53
C ALA A 132 13.28 -0.88 36.18
N ALA A 133 12.19 -1.29 35.52
CA ALA A 133 12.23 -1.92 34.20
C ALA A 133 12.87 -1.02 33.14
N LEU A 134 12.38 0.22 33.03
CA LEU A 134 12.90 1.20 32.06
C LEU A 134 14.36 1.56 32.38
N GLY A 135 14.70 1.73 33.66
CA GLY A 135 16.07 1.98 34.10
C GLY A 135 17.02 0.87 33.68
N ARG A 136 16.66 -0.40 33.91
CA ARG A 136 17.50 -1.54 33.49
C ARG A 136 17.65 -1.64 31.97
N MET A 137 16.60 -1.36 31.19
CA MET A 137 16.70 -1.30 29.73
C MET A 137 17.67 -0.21 29.28
N CYS A 138 17.57 0.99 29.84
CA CYS A 138 18.47 2.09 29.53
C CYS A 138 19.93 1.78 29.94
N THR A 139 20.16 1.08 31.04
CA THR A 139 21.51 0.66 31.45
C THR A 139 22.14 -0.33 30.45
N VAL A 140 21.35 -1.24 29.86
CA VAL A 140 21.84 -2.13 28.79
C VAL A 140 22.28 -1.31 27.58
N VAL A 141 21.50 -0.30 27.19
CA VAL A 141 21.87 0.60 26.07
C VAL A 141 23.12 1.42 26.38
N LYS A 142 23.24 1.93 27.62
CA LYS A 142 24.45 2.66 28.03
C LYS A 142 25.71 1.79 27.92
N ARG A 143 25.61 0.49 28.18
CA ARG A 143 26.73 -0.46 28.08
C ARG A 143 27.21 -0.66 26.64
N ILE A 144 26.31 -0.66 25.66
CA ILE A 144 26.66 -0.79 24.22
C ILE A 144 27.05 0.54 23.56
N GLY A 145 27.19 1.62 24.34
CA GLY A 145 27.52 2.95 23.84
C GLY A 145 28.75 3.01 22.94
N PRO A 146 29.89 2.36 23.27
CA PRO A 146 31.07 2.35 22.41
C PRO A 146 30.81 1.73 21.03
N SER A 147 30.03 0.64 20.99
CA SER A 147 29.72 -0.10 19.76
C SER A 147 28.78 0.68 18.85
N LEU A 148 27.83 1.42 19.43
CA LEU A 148 26.97 2.34 18.65
C LEU A 148 27.78 3.49 18.04
N ALA A 149 28.72 4.06 18.80
CA ALA A 149 29.59 5.13 18.29
C ALA A 149 30.50 4.65 17.16
N TYR A 150 31.03 3.43 17.27
CA TYR A 150 31.82 2.81 16.20
C TYR A 150 30.96 2.53 14.95
N LEU A 151 29.75 1.98 15.10
CA LEU A 151 28.84 1.77 13.95
C LEU A 151 28.45 3.09 13.28
N GLU A 152 28.27 4.16 14.07
CA GLU A 152 28.02 5.51 13.57
C GLU A 152 29.21 6.03 12.73
N GLN A 153 30.44 5.81 13.18
CA GLN A 153 31.65 6.16 12.40
C GLN A 153 31.69 5.46 11.04
N ILE A 154 31.32 4.17 10.98
CA ILE A 154 31.25 3.43 9.71
C ILE A 154 30.19 4.00 8.79
N THR A 155 29.00 4.33 9.30
CA THR A 155 27.92 4.89 8.47
C THR A 155 28.20 6.29 7.95
N ARG A 156 29.04 7.08 8.64
CA ARG A 156 29.45 8.42 8.22
C ARG A 156 30.66 8.44 7.30
N ALA A 157 31.50 7.42 7.38
CA ALA A 157 32.59 7.25 6.45
C ALA A 157 31.97 6.91 5.10
N ASP A 158 31.66 7.95 4.32
CA ASP A 158 31.24 7.84 2.93
C ASP A 158 32.30 7.01 2.20
N VAL A 159 32.00 5.73 1.99
CA VAL A 159 32.74 4.93 1.01
C VAL A 159 32.20 5.39 -0.35
N ASP A 160 32.70 6.54 -0.78
CA ASP A 160 32.47 7.07 -2.11
C ASP A 160 33.17 6.17 -3.13
N VAL A 161 32.51 5.06 -3.46
CA VAL A 161 32.83 4.27 -4.64
C VAL A 161 32.27 5.02 -5.86
N HIS A 162 32.88 6.16 -6.22
CA HIS A 162 32.67 6.86 -7.49
C HIS A 162 33.67 6.32 -8.54
N SER A 163 33.44 6.32 -9.85
CA SER A 163 32.38 6.84 -10.71
C SER A 163 32.38 6.02 -12.01
N LEU A 164 31.21 5.56 -12.47
CA LEU A 164 31.06 4.91 -13.77
C LEU A 164 31.07 5.99 -14.86
N THR A 165 32.16 6.09 -15.63
CA THR A 165 32.22 6.95 -16.82
C THR A 165 31.47 6.26 -17.97
N ARG A 166 30.38 6.88 -18.43
CA ARG A 166 29.56 6.36 -19.53
C ARG A 166 30.01 7.02 -20.82
N SER A 167 30.80 6.34 -21.65
CA SER A 167 31.01 6.70 -23.06
C SER A 167 30.42 5.61 -23.97
N LEU A 168 30.03 6.03 -25.17
CA LEU A 168 29.13 5.34 -26.11
C LEU A 168 29.46 3.85 -26.32
N GLY A 169 28.51 2.97 -25.96
CA GLY A 169 28.44 1.58 -26.38
C GLY A 169 28.73 0.51 -25.31
N LEU A 170 29.69 0.74 -24.41
CA LEU A 170 30.06 -0.22 -23.35
C LEU A 170 30.40 0.51 -22.05
N MET A 171 29.91 -0.01 -20.92
CA MET A 171 30.10 0.62 -19.60
C MET A 171 31.35 0.06 -18.92
N TRP A 172 32.43 0.83 -18.93
CA TRP A 172 33.68 0.50 -18.25
C TRP A 172 33.76 1.20 -16.89
N MET A 173 34.30 0.51 -15.89
CA MET A 173 34.57 1.09 -14.57
C MET A 173 36.07 1.23 -14.40
N SER A 174 36.58 2.46 -14.43
CA SER A 174 37.97 2.74 -14.06
C SER A 174 38.06 2.80 -12.54
N SER A 175 38.92 1.98 -11.94
CA SER A 175 39.21 2.02 -10.51
C SER A 175 40.60 2.61 -10.33
N HIS A 176 40.69 3.86 -9.88
CA HIS A 176 41.96 4.48 -9.53
C HIS A 176 42.48 3.88 -8.21
N THR A 177 43.56 3.11 -8.28
CA THR A 177 44.28 2.69 -7.08
C THR A 177 45.25 3.80 -6.67
N PRO A 178 45.18 4.33 -5.44
CA PRO A 178 46.25 5.17 -4.90
C PRO A 178 47.58 4.41 -5.04
N GLY A 179 48.59 5.09 -5.59
CA GLY A 179 49.83 4.52 -6.14
C GLY A 179 50.50 3.47 -5.24
N ILE A 180 51.09 2.46 -5.88
CA ILE A 180 51.71 1.30 -5.23
C ILE A 180 53.10 1.68 -4.63
N LEU A 181 53.46 0.98 -3.54
CA LEU A 181 54.64 1.24 -2.69
C LEU A 181 55.69 0.12 -2.68
N ASP A 182 56.95 0.55 -2.55
CA ASP A 182 58.20 -0.23 -2.46
C ASP A 182 58.45 -0.94 -1.10
N ARG A 183 57.44 -1.08 -0.24
CA ARG A 183 57.60 -1.61 1.13
C ARG A 183 57.16 -3.09 1.27
N PRO A 184 57.79 -3.87 2.17
CA PRO A 184 57.36 -5.23 2.49
C PRO A 184 55.90 -5.25 2.99
N PHE A 185 55.21 -6.38 2.78
CA PHE A 185 53.76 -6.51 3.00
C PHE A 185 53.29 -6.14 4.41
N GLU A 186 54.13 -6.32 5.43
CA GLU A 186 53.79 -6.14 6.85
C GLU A 186 53.72 -4.66 7.26
N ASP A 187 54.46 -3.78 6.57
CA ASP A 187 54.55 -2.35 6.90
C ASP A 187 53.69 -1.46 5.98
N ARG A 188 52.77 -2.06 5.23
CA ARG A 188 51.93 -1.34 4.25
C ARG A 188 50.78 -0.60 4.92
N ASN A 189 50.50 0.60 4.42
CA ASN A 189 49.36 1.38 4.90
C ASN A 189 48.02 0.75 4.52
N ILE A 190 46.97 1.15 5.22
CA ILE A 190 45.57 0.74 4.95
C ILE A 190 45.19 1.02 3.49
N ILE A 191 45.61 2.17 2.95
CA ILE A 191 45.35 2.59 1.57
C ILE A 191 45.98 1.62 0.55
N GLU A 192 47.16 1.10 0.86
CA GLU A 192 47.94 0.20 -0.01
C GLU A 192 47.37 -1.22 0.03
N MET A 193 46.97 -1.66 1.23
CA MET A 193 46.27 -2.92 1.43
C MET A 193 44.92 -2.93 0.69
N CYS A 194 44.21 -1.79 0.63
CA CYS A 194 43.02 -1.65 -0.21
C CYS A 194 43.33 -1.87 -1.70
N SER A 195 44.42 -1.27 -2.22
CA SER A 195 44.85 -1.48 -3.61
C SER A 195 45.18 -2.95 -3.90
N ILE A 196 45.88 -3.65 -3.00
CA ILE A 196 46.17 -5.09 -3.14
C ILE A 196 44.88 -5.92 -3.14
N THR A 197 43.94 -5.59 -2.25
CA THR A 197 42.65 -6.29 -2.14
C THR A 197 41.82 -6.12 -3.41
N ALA A 198 41.83 -4.93 -4.00
CA ALA A 198 41.23 -4.67 -5.30
C ALA A 198 41.89 -5.50 -6.41
N LEU A 199 43.23 -5.51 -6.46
CA LEU A 199 43.97 -6.29 -7.44
C LEU A 199 43.79 -7.80 -7.28
N ALA A 200 43.59 -8.32 -6.06
CA ALA A 200 43.37 -9.74 -5.84
C ALA A 200 41.96 -10.18 -6.30
N HIS A 201 40.91 -9.52 -5.81
CA HIS A 201 39.54 -10.02 -5.95
C HIS A 201 38.76 -9.49 -7.15
N LEU A 202 39.15 -8.33 -7.72
CA LEU A 202 38.47 -7.84 -8.91
C LEU A 202 38.85 -8.75 -10.09
N ARG A 203 37.84 -9.36 -10.73
CA ARG A 203 37.98 -9.93 -12.08
C ARG A 203 38.05 -8.76 -13.06
N ALA A 204 39.18 -8.05 -13.03
CA ALA A 204 39.44 -6.94 -13.92
C ALA A 204 39.61 -7.51 -15.34
N ALA A 205 38.93 -6.87 -16.30
CA ALA A 205 39.08 -7.21 -17.71
C ALA A 205 40.47 -6.84 -18.25
N ALA A 206 41.19 -5.90 -17.62
CA ALA A 206 42.59 -5.57 -17.87
C ALA A 206 43.21 -4.84 -16.68
N VAL A 207 44.51 -5.02 -16.47
CA VAL A 207 45.33 -4.23 -15.53
C VAL A 207 46.28 -3.35 -16.34
N LEU A 208 46.24 -2.04 -16.08
CA LEU A 208 47.12 -1.05 -16.70
C LEU A 208 48.24 -0.69 -15.72
N PHE A 209 49.48 -1.02 -16.07
CA PHE A 209 50.67 -0.65 -15.30
C PHE A 209 51.31 0.58 -15.93
N PHE A 210 51.23 1.72 -15.24
CA PHE A 210 51.81 2.98 -15.71
C PHE A 210 53.29 3.03 -15.31
N LEU A 211 54.16 3.13 -16.31
CA LEU A 211 55.59 3.32 -16.17
C LEU A 211 55.95 4.77 -16.54
N ASP A 212 56.67 5.48 -15.68
CA ASP A 212 57.18 6.82 -15.99
C ASP A 212 58.65 6.73 -16.43
N ILE A 213 58.88 7.02 -17.72
CA ILE A 213 60.21 6.98 -18.34
C ILE A 213 61.03 8.21 -17.98
N SER A 214 60.37 9.35 -17.72
CA SER A 214 61.04 10.65 -17.55
C SER A 214 61.79 10.82 -16.21
N GLY A 215 61.62 9.90 -15.26
CA GLY A 215 62.20 9.98 -13.91
C GLY A 215 61.57 11.07 -13.01
N SER A 216 60.59 11.82 -13.50
CA SER A 216 59.94 12.92 -12.75
C SER A 216 59.07 12.47 -11.58
N CYS A 217 58.79 11.16 -11.46
CA CYS A 217 58.07 10.57 -10.33
C CYS A 217 58.92 10.37 -9.06
N GLY A 218 60.24 10.62 -9.13
CA GLY A 218 61.16 10.46 -8.00
C GLY A 218 61.70 9.03 -7.77
N TYR A 219 61.30 8.06 -8.62
CA TYR A 219 61.78 6.68 -8.62
C TYR A 219 62.49 6.34 -9.92
N SER A 220 63.54 5.52 -9.85
CA SER A 220 64.24 5.05 -11.05
C SER A 220 63.44 3.94 -11.77
N ILE A 221 63.71 3.75 -13.06
CA ILE A 221 63.08 2.68 -13.87
C ILE A 221 63.37 1.30 -13.26
N ALA A 222 64.57 1.08 -12.73
CA ALA A 222 64.94 -0.15 -12.02
C ALA A 222 64.08 -0.42 -10.76
N GLN A 223 63.76 0.62 -9.97
CA GLN A 223 62.88 0.48 -8.82
C GLN A 223 61.45 0.14 -9.25
N GLN A 224 60.96 0.81 -10.29
CA GLN A 224 59.64 0.53 -10.88
C GLN A 224 59.54 -0.91 -11.43
N ALA A 225 60.60 -1.43 -12.05
CA ALA A 225 60.69 -2.81 -12.53
C ALA A 225 60.75 -3.83 -11.38
N ALA A 226 61.49 -3.55 -10.30
CA ALA A 226 61.51 -4.40 -9.11
C ALA A 226 60.10 -4.53 -8.49
N LEU A 227 59.36 -3.42 -8.43
CA LEU A 227 57.99 -3.41 -7.97
C LEU A 227 57.11 -4.29 -8.87
N PHE A 228 57.21 -4.15 -10.19
CA PHE A 228 56.48 -4.97 -11.17
C PHE A 228 56.69 -6.48 -10.93
N HIS A 229 57.94 -6.91 -10.75
CA HIS A 229 58.23 -8.32 -10.48
C HIS A 229 57.72 -8.81 -9.12
N SER A 230 57.57 -7.93 -8.12
CA SER A 230 57.01 -8.28 -6.82
C SER A 230 55.49 -8.53 -6.87
N ILE A 231 54.77 -7.77 -7.70
CA ILE A 231 53.31 -7.84 -7.82
C ILE A 231 52.83 -8.77 -8.93
N LYS A 232 53.73 -9.28 -9.80
CA LYS A 232 53.37 -10.11 -10.96
C LYS A 232 52.57 -11.36 -10.61
N SER A 233 52.75 -11.93 -9.42
CA SER A 233 51.98 -13.08 -8.94
C SER A 233 50.49 -12.78 -8.75
N LEU A 234 50.12 -11.50 -8.52
CA LEU A 234 48.73 -11.08 -8.35
C LEU A 234 47.98 -10.96 -9.68
N PHE A 235 48.69 -10.93 -10.81
CA PHE A 235 48.13 -10.78 -12.15
C PHE A 235 47.90 -12.10 -12.88
N MET A 236 48.10 -13.24 -12.21
CA MET A 236 47.82 -14.54 -12.80
C MET A 236 46.35 -14.61 -13.24
N ASN A 237 46.13 -14.88 -14.53
CA ASN A 237 44.82 -14.92 -15.20
C ASN A 237 44.15 -13.55 -15.46
N LYS A 238 44.90 -12.45 -15.50
CA LYS A 238 44.40 -11.12 -15.92
C LYS A 238 45.29 -10.56 -17.05
N PRO A 239 44.72 -9.95 -18.10
CA PRO A 239 45.55 -9.38 -19.15
C PRO A 239 46.20 -8.09 -18.62
N LEU A 240 47.50 -7.98 -18.86
CA LEU A 240 48.36 -6.91 -18.35
C LEU A 240 48.82 -6.04 -19.52
N ILE A 241 48.66 -4.72 -19.38
CA ILE A 241 49.05 -3.74 -20.39
C ILE A 241 50.00 -2.74 -19.72
N ILE A 242 51.17 -2.52 -20.33
CA ILE A 242 52.16 -1.57 -19.84
C ILE A 242 51.97 -0.26 -20.59
N VAL A 243 51.80 0.82 -19.83
CA VAL A 243 51.58 2.16 -20.38
C VAL A 243 52.77 3.03 -20.02
N CYS A 244 53.54 3.42 -21.03
CA CYS A 244 54.63 4.37 -20.90
C CYS A 244 54.08 5.79 -20.90
N ASN A 245 54.14 6.45 -19.74
CA ASN A 245 53.64 7.79 -19.53
C ASN A 245 54.78 8.83 -19.66
N LYS A 246 54.41 10.06 -20.03
CA LYS A 246 55.32 11.21 -20.24
C LYS A 246 56.44 10.97 -21.27
N THR A 247 56.09 10.34 -22.38
CA THR A 247 57.02 10.12 -23.51
C THR A 247 57.38 11.42 -24.25
N ASP A 248 56.72 12.54 -23.92
CA ASP A 248 57.00 13.89 -24.40
C ASP A 248 58.30 14.46 -23.81
N LEU A 249 58.56 14.20 -22.53
CA LEU A 249 59.79 14.66 -21.85
C LEU A 249 60.98 13.80 -22.22
N GLN A 250 60.77 12.50 -22.41
CA GLN A 250 61.81 11.56 -22.81
C GLN A 250 61.20 10.47 -23.72
N PRO A 251 61.53 10.47 -25.03
CA PRO A 251 61.04 9.45 -25.95
C PRO A 251 61.67 8.08 -25.65
N LEU A 252 60.96 6.99 -26.00
CA LEU A 252 61.40 5.60 -25.80
C LEU A 252 62.77 5.29 -26.44
N GLU A 253 63.12 6.02 -27.49
CA GLU A 253 64.37 5.87 -28.23
C GLU A 253 65.57 6.51 -27.51
N GLY A 254 65.33 7.41 -26.54
CA GLY A 254 66.35 8.16 -25.79
C GLY A 254 66.70 7.58 -24.42
N ILE A 255 66.38 6.30 -24.18
CA ILE A 255 66.59 5.62 -22.90
C ILE A 255 67.94 4.88 -22.90
N SER A 256 68.54 4.68 -21.72
CA SER A 256 69.73 3.85 -21.56
C SER A 256 69.48 2.40 -22.01
N GLU A 257 70.50 1.72 -22.55
CA GLU A 257 70.37 0.32 -22.97
C GLU A 257 69.98 -0.62 -21.80
N GLU A 258 70.37 -0.28 -20.58
CA GLU A 258 70.06 -1.03 -19.35
C GLU A 258 68.55 -0.93 -19.00
N ASP A 259 68.00 0.27 -19.03
CA ASP A 259 66.59 0.51 -18.74
C ASP A 259 65.68 -0.01 -19.86
N MET A 260 66.14 0.08 -21.12
CA MET A 260 65.41 -0.47 -22.26
C MET A 260 65.28 -2.00 -22.15
N LYS A 261 66.31 -2.68 -21.65
CA LYS A 261 66.28 -4.12 -21.39
C LYS A 261 65.23 -4.48 -20.33
N LEU A 262 65.09 -3.69 -19.26
CA LEU A 262 64.07 -3.89 -18.23
C LEU A 262 62.65 -3.70 -18.79
N VAL A 263 62.43 -2.67 -19.62
CA VAL A 263 61.14 -2.45 -20.27
C VAL A 263 60.77 -3.60 -21.21
N MET A 264 61.74 -4.11 -21.98
CA MET A 264 61.53 -5.29 -22.83
C MET A 264 61.24 -6.56 -22.01
N GLU A 265 61.88 -6.74 -20.85
CA GLU A 265 61.59 -7.85 -19.94
C GLU A 265 60.15 -7.78 -19.45
N MET A 266 59.69 -6.62 -18.96
CA MET A 266 58.31 -6.41 -18.54
C MET A 266 57.31 -6.63 -19.68
N LYS A 267 57.63 -6.16 -20.90
CA LYS A 267 56.83 -6.41 -22.12
C LYS A 267 56.66 -7.91 -22.38
N SER A 268 57.75 -8.68 -22.27
CA SER A 268 57.73 -10.13 -22.49
C SER A 268 56.89 -10.86 -21.43
N GLU A 269 56.88 -10.39 -20.18
CA GLU A 269 56.05 -10.95 -19.11
C GLU A 269 54.56 -10.60 -19.34
N ALA A 270 54.25 -9.39 -19.80
CA ALA A 270 52.89 -8.97 -20.14
C ALA A 270 52.30 -9.73 -21.34
N MET A 271 53.10 -10.06 -22.35
CA MET A 271 52.65 -10.87 -23.48
C MET A 271 52.22 -12.29 -23.06
N LYS A 272 52.94 -12.90 -22.11
CA LYS A 272 52.64 -14.26 -21.63
C LYS A 272 51.26 -14.36 -20.96
N THR A 273 50.82 -13.31 -20.27
CA THR A 273 49.53 -13.30 -19.56
C THR A 273 48.34 -13.12 -20.50
N VAL A 274 48.51 -12.34 -21.59
CA VAL A 274 47.47 -12.14 -22.62
C VAL A 274 47.23 -13.42 -23.42
N ILE A 275 48.29 -14.15 -23.78
CA ILE A 275 48.22 -15.41 -24.54
C ILE A 275 47.52 -16.52 -23.73
N GLY A 276 47.75 -16.59 -22.41
CA GLY A 276 47.16 -17.61 -21.53
C GLY A 276 45.62 -17.54 -21.37
N LEU A 277 44.99 -16.44 -21.77
CA LEU A 277 43.54 -16.22 -21.67
C LEU A 277 42.77 -16.43 -22.98
N GLY A 278 43.44 -16.89 -24.05
CA GLY A 278 42.81 -17.17 -25.34
C GLY A 278 42.59 -15.95 -26.23
N GLY A 279 43.30 -14.84 -25.99
CA GLY A 279 43.36 -13.71 -26.92
C GLY A 279 44.29 -14.00 -28.10
N GLU A 280 43.86 -13.66 -29.32
CA GLU A 280 44.73 -13.66 -30.49
C GLU A 280 45.85 -12.62 -30.31
N ALA A 281 47.09 -13.06 -30.50
CA ALA A 281 48.27 -12.21 -30.53
C ALA A 281 48.32 -11.41 -31.84
N THR A 282 47.40 -10.47 -32.02
CA THR A 282 47.33 -9.65 -33.24
C THR A 282 47.39 -8.17 -32.91
N SER A 283 48.49 -7.75 -32.29
CA SER A 283 49.25 -6.54 -32.63
C SER A 283 50.27 -6.24 -31.53
N ASP A 284 51.53 -6.04 -31.92
CA ASP A 284 52.64 -5.64 -31.04
C ASP A 284 52.36 -4.29 -30.33
N GLU A 285 51.38 -3.53 -30.84
CA GLU A 285 50.88 -2.23 -30.37
C GLU A 285 49.86 -2.32 -29.22
N GLY A 286 49.29 -3.50 -28.93
CA GLY A 286 48.25 -3.65 -27.89
C GLY A 286 48.76 -3.79 -26.45
N VAL A 287 50.04 -4.14 -26.27
CA VAL A 287 50.62 -4.50 -24.95
C VAL A 287 51.48 -3.37 -24.38
N LEU A 288 52.13 -2.58 -25.25
CA LEU A 288 52.92 -1.41 -24.88
C LEU A 288 52.28 -0.17 -25.49
N LEU A 289 51.59 0.60 -24.66
CA LEU A 289 50.95 1.86 -25.08
C LEU A 289 51.83 3.04 -24.67
N THR A 290 52.08 3.95 -25.60
CA THR A 290 52.67 5.26 -25.30
C THR A 290 51.56 6.28 -25.18
N MET A 291 51.60 7.07 -24.12
CA MET A 291 50.65 8.17 -23.92
C MET A 291 51.39 9.51 -24.05
N SER A 292 51.01 10.26 -25.09
CA SER A 292 51.38 11.65 -25.32
C SER A 292 50.11 12.52 -25.29
N THR A 293 50.24 13.78 -24.90
CA THR A 293 49.13 14.76 -24.84
C THR A 293 48.85 15.46 -26.17
N LEU A 294 49.61 15.14 -27.23
CA LEU A 294 49.46 15.75 -28.56
C LEU A 294 49.06 14.72 -29.61
N THR A 295 47.92 14.95 -30.26
CA THR A 295 47.47 14.22 -31.46
C THR A 295 47.76 15.07 -32.70
N GLU A 296 48.73 14.67 -33.52
CA GLU A 296 48.95 15.32 -34.83
C GLU A 296 48.08 14.64 -35.89
N ASP A 297 47.02 15.32 -36.34
CA ASP A 297 46.19 14.90 -37.47
C ASP A 297 46.82 15.37 -38.79
N GLY A 298 47.48 14.45 -39.50
CA GLY A 298 47.95 14.68 -40.87
C GLY A 298 46.84 14.43 -41.91
N PRO A 299 46.60 15.32 -42.89
CA PRO A 299 45.54 15.16 -43.88
C PRO A 299 45.83 14.03 -44.90
N ARG A 300 44.85 13.14 -45.09
CA ARG A 300 44.90 11.98 -46.01
C ARG A 300 44.51 12.31 -47.46
N ASP A 301 43.79 13.41 -47.70
CA ASP A 301 43.31 13.84 -49.03
C ASP A 301 43.20 15.37 -49.13
N GLN A 302 43.31 15.94 -50.34
CA GLN A 302 43.19 17.38 -50.63
C GLN A 302 41.72 17.90 -50.70
N LYS A 303 40.75 17.18 -50.14
CA LYS A 303 39.34 17.61 -50.17
C LYS A 303 38.92 18.18 -48.82
N GLU A 304 38.75 19.49 -48.75
CA GLU A 304 38.30 20.18 -47.55
C GLU A 304 36.88 19.72 -47.16
N ARG A 305 36.72 19.29 -45.92
CA ARG A 305 35.43 18.97 -45.30
C ARG A 305 35.20 19.92 -44.14
N PRO A 306 34.87 21.19 -44.42
CA PRO A 306 34.64 22.15 -43.36
C PRO A 306 33.39 21.76 -42.56
N PRO A 307 33.39 21.91 -41.23
CA PRO A 307 32.19 21.72 -40.42
C PRO A 307 31.14 22.79 -40.82
N CYS A 308 29.97 22.35 -41.30
CA CYS A 308 28.89 23.24 -41.75
C CYS A 308 28.10 23.77 -40.53
N ILE A 309 28.70 24.69 -39.80
CA ILE A 309 28.07 25.37 -38.67
C ILE A 309 27.44 26.67 -39.20
N PRO A 310 26.11 26.84 -39.12
CA PRO A 310 25.45 28.07 -39.58
C PRO A 310 25.91 29.28 -38.77
N GLN A 311 26.03 30.44 -39.42
CA GLN A 311 26.60 31.66 -38.84
C GLN A 311 25.92 32.08 -37.52
N SER A 312 24.62 31.81 -37.38
CA SER A 312 23.84 32.06 -36.17
C SER A 312 24.33 31.30 -34.92
N VAL A 313 24.94 30.13 -35.11
CA VAL A 313 25.47 29.29 -34.02
C VAL A 313 26.92 29.67 -33.70
N SER A 314 27.70 30.07 -34.71
CA SER A 314 29.09 30.53 -34.50
C SER A 314 29.17 31.93 -33.86
N GLU A 315 28.24 32.82 -34.19
CA GLU A 315 28.15 34.17 -33.61
C GLU A 315 27.48 34.16 -32.22
N ALA A 316 26.76 33.08 -31.89
CA ALA A 316 26.28 32.82 -30.55
C ALA A 316 27.47 32.45 -29.63
N LYS A 317 28.22 33.45 -29.19
CA LYS A 317 29.19 33.29 -28.09
C LYS A 317 28.48 32.59 -26.91
N PRO A 318 29.15 31.66 -26.20
CA PRO A 318 28.61 31.11 -24.96
C PRO A 318 28.56 32.24 -23.92
N LYS A 319 27.43 32.94 -23.87
CA LYS A 319 27.17 33.94 -22.85
C LYS A 319 26.92 33.20 -21.53
N GLN A 320 27.74 33.52 -20.53
CA GLN A 320 27.73 32.92 -19.20
C GLN A 320 26.32 32.93 -18.58
N ALA A 321 26.06 31.89 -17.79
CA ALA A 321 24.78 31.55 -17.16
C ALA A 321 24.37 32.48 -16.00
N GLY A 322 24.41 33.79 -16.19
CA GLY A 322 23.92 34.77 -15.22
C GLY A 322 23.24 35.91 -15.95
N ASP A 323 21.94 36.10 -15.68
CA ASP A 323 21.11 37.23 -16.09
C ASP A 323 20.76 37.40 -17.59
N LYS A 324 19.68 36.74 -18.02
CA LYS A 324 18.37 37.38 -18.34
C LYS A 324 17.49 36.50 -19.24
N GLU A 325 16.19 36.63 -18.99
CA GLU A 325 15.00 36.17 -19.75
C GLU A 325 15.08 34.77 -20.36
N LYS A 326 14.35 33.83 -19.75
CA LYS A 326 14.07 32.53 -20.36
C LYS A 326 13.55 32.74 -21.78
N ARG A 327 14.20 32.15 -22.78
CA ARG A 327 13.57 31.96 -24.09
C ARG A 327 12.30 31.15 -23.85
N ASN A 328 11.14 31.70 -24.20
CA ASN A 328 9.88 30.97 -24.10
C ASN A 328 10.02 29.70 -24.94
N THR A 329 10.00 28.55 -24.29
CA THR A 329 10.00 27.27 -25.00
C THR A 329 8.63 27.07 -25.63
N GLU A 330 8.52 26.23 -26.67
CA GLU A 330 7.20 25.88 -27.24
C GLU A 330 6.22 25.45 -26.15
N LYS A 331 6.71 24.72 -25.15
CA LYS A 331 5.93 24.28 -23.98
C LYS A 331 5.48 25.43 -23.06
N ASP A 332 6.25 26.51 -22.98
CA ASP A 332 5.86 27.71 -22.21
C ASP A 332 4.80 28.52 -22.98
N LEU A 333 4.94 28.68 -24.30
CA LEU A 333 3.93 29.31 -25.17
C LEU A 333 2.63 28.50 -25.26
N GLU A 334 2.73 27.18 -25.22
CA GLU A 334 1.59 26.26 -25.24
C GLU A 334 0.76 26.35 -23.95
N ASN A 335 1.42 26.53 -22.81
CA ASN A 335 0.77 26.81 -21.52
C ASN A 335 0.13 28.22 -21.47
N GLU A 336 0.72 29.20 -22.15
CA GLU A 336 0.20 30.58 -22.23
C GLU A 336 -0.99 30.69 -23.20
N ASN A 337 -0.93 30.01 -24.34
CA ASN A 337 -1.96 30.06 -25.39
C ASN A 337 -3.03 28.96 -25.24
N GLY A 338 -2.86 28.03 -24.30
CA GLY A 338 -3.88 27.05 -23.91
C GLY A 338 -4.27 26.07 -25.02
N GLY A 339 -3.29 25.43 -25.68
CA GLY A 339 -3.55 24.38 -26.67
C GLY A 339 -3.84 23.03 -26.01
N ALA A 340 -4.98 22.40 -26.33
CA ALA A 340 -5.27 21.04 -25.89
C ALA A 340 -4.62 20.02 -26.84
N GLU A 341 -3.65 19.24 -26.37
CA GLU A 341 -3.02 18.15 -27.15
C GLU A 341 -4.00 16.97 -27.33
N ILE A 342 -4.83 16.71 -26.32
CA ILE A 342 -5.81 15.62 -26.30
C ILE A 342 -7.17 16.17 -25.91
N LEU A 343 -8.14 16.08 -26.81
CA LEU A 343 -9.53 16.43 -26.57
C LEU A 343 -10.37 15.15 -26.63
N ASP A 344 -11.04 14.81 -25.52
CA ASP A 344 -11.92 13.64 -25.40
C ASP A 344 -11.36 12.30 -25.92
N GLY A 345 -10.06 12.08 -25.69
CA GLY A 345 -9.36 10.84 -26.05
C GLY A 345 -8.79 10.79 -27.47
N HIS A 346 -8.89 11.88 -28.23
CA HIS A 346 -8.30 12.03 -29.57
C HIS A 346 -7.23 13.13 -29.60
N ASN A 347 -6.18 12.91 -30.40
CA ASN A 347 -5.11 13.89 -30.58
C ASN A 347 -5.60 15.02 -31.51
N VAL A 348 -5.48 16.27 -31.08
CA VAL A 348 -5.99 17.43 -31.84
C VAL A 348 -5.20 17.67 -33.12
N TYR A 349 -3.90 17.35 -33.14
CA TYR A 349 -3.03 17.53 -34.32
C TYR A 349 -3.42 16.67 -35.53
N ASP A 350 -4.11 15.55 -35.30
CA ASP A 350 -4.60 14.69 -36.38
C ASP A 350 -5.76 15.34 -37.16
N PHE A 351 -6.38 16.39 -36.61
CA PHE A 351 -7.51 17.13 -37.19
C PHE A 351 -7.15 18.56 -37.64
N VAL A 352 -5.85 18.93 -37.64
CA VAL A 352 -5.39 20.24 -38.11
C VAL A 352 -5.22 20.21 -39.63
N ASP A 353 -6.25 20.66 -40.33
CA ASP A 353 -6.29 20.81 -41.78
C ASP A 353 -6.76 22.26 -42.10
N PRO A 354 -6.10 22.99 -43.02
CA PRO A 354 -6.53 24.33 -43.43
C PRO A 354 -8.01 24.43 -43.85
N ASP A 355 -8.60 23.34 -44.35
CA ASP A 355 -9.96 23.32 -44.92
C ASP A 355 -11.02 22.62 -44.02
N ILE A 356 -10.74 22.46 -42.72
CA ILE A 356 -11.58 21.71 -41.77
C ILE A 356 -13.04 22.23 -41.68
N VAL A 357 -13.24 23.55 -41.82
CA VAL A 357 -14.54 24.21 -41.67
C VAL A 357 -15.50 23.82 -42.79
N HIS A 358 -14.99 23.72 -44.03
CA HIS A 358 -15.79 23.34 -45.18
C HIS A 358 -16.28 21.88 -45.07
N ARG A 359 -15.40 20.97 -44.62
CA ARG A 359 -15.77 19.56 -44.40
C ARG A 359 -16.81 19.40 -43.28
N LEU A 360 -16.74 20.22 -42.23
CA LEU A 360 -17.72 20.22 -41.14
C LEU A 360 -19.10 20.69 -41.62
N GLU A 361 -19.14 21.68 -42.49
CA GLU A 361 -20.38 22.28 -43.00
C GLU A 361 -21.12 21.32 -43.95
N GLU A 362 -20.37 20.50 -44.68
CA GLU A 362 -20.90 19.39 -45.47
C GLU A 362 -21.52 18.30 -44.57
N LEU A 363 -20.83 17.91 -43.50
CA LEU A 363 -21.30 16.94 -42.49
C LEU A 363 -22.56 17.42 -41.72
N LYS A 364 -22.65 18.71 -41.42
CA LYS A 364 -23.84 19.30 -40.78
C LYS A 364 -25.08 19.27 -41.66
N ARG A 365 -24.91 19.48 -42.98
CA ARG A 365 -26.01 19.40 -43.95
C ARG A 365 -26.56 17.97 -44.04
N GLU A 366 -25.69 16.97 -43.95
CA GLU A 366 -26.12 15.56 -43.85
C GLU A 366 -26.83 15.24 -42.52
N ALA A 367 -26.44 15.87 -41.41
CA ALA A 367 -27.08 15.67 -40.10
C ALA A 367 -28.44 16.37 -39.97
N GLU A 368 -28.61 17.58 -40.52
CA GLU A 368 -29.90 18.30 -40.53
C GLU A 368 -30.99 17.57 -41.32
N GLU A 369 -30.62 16.78 -42.34
CA GLU A 369 -31.56 15.90 -43.03
C GLU A 369 -31.99 14.68 -42.17
N GLY A 370 -31.35 14.44 -41.02
CA GLY A 370 -31.58 13.28 -40.14
C GLY A 370 -32.22 13.55 -38.77
N ASP A 371 -32.31 14.80 -38.30
CA ASP A 371 -32.55 15.14 -36.88
C ASP A 371 -33.91 15.84 -36.56
N ASP A 372 -35.01 15.41 -37.20
CA ASP A 372 -36.37 15.84 -36.84
C ASP A 372 -36.99 15.10 -35.62
N GLU A 373 -36.18 14.38 -34.82
CA GLU A 373 -36.70 13.68 -33.62
C GLU A 373 -35.75 13.78 -32.41
N PHE A 374 -36.15 14.61 -31.44
CA PHE A 374 -35.74 14.69 -30.02
C PHE A 374 -34.64 15.70 -29.61
N GLU A 375 -35.06 16.91 -29.23
CA GLU A 375 -34.40 17.69 -28.17
C GLU A 375 -35.15 17.53 -26.84
N MET A 376 -34.43 17.29 -25.74
CA MET A 376 -35.00 17.40 -24.38
C MET A 376 -33.91 17.84 -23.38
N ASP A 377 -34.16 18.98 -22.73
CA ASP A 377 -33.27 19.69 -21.80
C ASP A 377 -32.93 18.93 -20.50
N ASP A 378 -31.68 19.11 -20.06
CA ASP A 378 -31.05 18.52 -18.88
C ASP A 378 -31.40 19.25 -17.56
N MET A 379 -31.88 18.51 -16.56
CA MET A 379 -31.97 18.96 -15.16
C MET A 379 -31.36 17.90 -14.24
N GLU A 380 -30.38 18.27 -13.40
CA GLU A 380 -29.62 17.35 -12.53
C GLU A 380 -30.48 16.78 -11.37
N LEU A 381 -30.44 15.45 -11.19
CA LEU A 381 -31.21 14.71 -10.16
C LEU A 381 -30.36 14.19 -9.00
N THR A 382 -31.04 13.87 -7.89
CA THR A 382 -30.41 13.43 -6.62
C THR A 382 -29.95 11.96 -6.60
N PRO A 383 -29.02 11.56 -5.70
CA PRO A 383 -28.40 10.22 -5.70
C PRO A 383 -29.35 9.03 -5.49
N GLU A 384 -30.50 9.24 -4.83
CA GLU A 384 -31.53 8.21 -4.67
C GLU A 384 -32.34 8.00 -5.95
N GLU A 385 -32.55 9.06 -6.74
CA GLU A 385 -33.21 9.00 -8.04
C GLU A 385 -32.31 8.33 -9.08
N GLN A 386 -31.00 8.59 -9.03
CA GLN A 386 -29.98 7.93 -9.87
C GLN A 386 -30.05 6.40 -9.76
N LYS A 387 -30.18 5.87 -8.54
CA LYS A 387 -30.26 4.44 -8.29
C LYS A 387 -31.56 3.81 -8.82
N THR A 388 -32.66 4.58 -8.86
CA THR A 388 -33.91 4.13 -9.48
C THR A 388 -33.89 4.24 -11.01
N LEU A 389 -33.17 5.24 -11.55
CA LEU A 389 -32.90 5.43 -12.96
C LEU A 389 -32.00 4.32 -13.51
N ASP A 390 -30.89 4.00 -12.85
CA ASP A 390 -29.97 2.90 -13.22
C ASP A 390 -30.69 1.54 -13.29
N ARG A 391 -31.64 1.32 -12.37
CA ARG A 391 -32.45 0.10 -12.35
C ARG A 391 -33.49 0.06 -13.47
N LYS A 392 -34.02 1.22 -13.90
CA LYS A 392 -34.86 1.33 -15.10
C LYS A 392 -34.01 1.19 -16.37
N PHE A 393 -32.81 1.76 -16.39
CA PHE A 393 -31.87 1.74 -17.51
C PHE A 393 -31.39 0.33 -17.84
N THR A 394 -31.03 -0.47 -16.84
CA THR A 394 -30.65 -1.89 -17.01
C THR A 394 -31.77 -2.75 -17.59
N SER A 395 -33.02 -2.52 -17.18
CA SER A 395 -34.18 -3.25 -17.73
C SER A 395 -34.53 -2.84 -19.17
N LYS A 396 -34.34 -1.56 -19.53
CA LYS A 396 -34.55 -1.05 -20.88
C LYS A 396 -33.42 -1.47 -21.83
N ARG A 397 -32.18 -1.52 -21.35
CA ARG A 397 -30.99 -1.95 -22.11
C ARG A 397 -31.06 -3.44 -22.48
N MET A 398 -31.43 -4.31 -21.54
CA MET A 398 -31.71 -5.72 -21.87
C MET A 398 -32.90 -5.87 -22.83
N GLY A 399 -33.92 -5.02 -22.73
CA GLY A 399 -35.05 -5.00 -23.67
C GLY A 399 -34.61 -4.67 -25.10
N ARG A 400 -33.80 -3.61 -25.29
CA ARG A 400 -33.29 -3.19 -26.61
C ARG A 400 -32.37 -4.24 -27.24
N GLN A 401 -31.47 -4.85 -26.45
CA GLN A 401 -30.59 -5.90 -26.95
C GLN A 401 -31.34 -7.17 -27.42
N LEU A 402 -32.47 -7.49 -26.80
CA LEU A 402 -33.32 -8.61 -27.23
C LEU A 402 -34.19 -8.25 -28.44
N SER A 403 -34.60 -6.97 -28.56
CA SER A 403 -35.28 -6.42 -29.74
C SER A 403 -34.38 -6.38 -30.97
N ASP A 404 -33.10 -6.01 -30.82
CA ASP A 404 -32.10 -6.03 -31.92
C ASP A 404 -31.80 -7.46 -32.39
N LEU A 405 -32.02 -8.46 -31.53
CA LEU A 405 -31.99 -9.88 -31.87
C LEU A 405 -33.34 -10.41 -32.41
N GLY A 406 -34.32 -9.53 -32.65
CA GLY A 406 -35.61 -9.84 -33.29
C GLY A 406 -36.66 -10.51 -32.40
N LEU A 407 -36.48 -10.53 -31.07
CA LEU A 407 -37.39 -11.19 -30.12
C LEU A 407 -38.17 -10.16 -29.30
N ASP A 408 -39.52 -10.15 -29.38
CA ASP A 408 -40.37 -9.16 -28.69
C ASP A 408 -40.40 -9.38 -27.16
N PRO A 409 -39.83 -8.46 -26.35
CA PRO A 409 -39.61 -8.68 -24.91
C PRO A 409 -40.84 -8.34 -24.04
N ARG A 410 -41.95 -7.87 -24.63
CA ARG A 410 -43.13 -7.37 -23.89
C ARG A 410 -43.69 -8.38 -22.86
N MET A 411 -43.74 -9.66 -23.21
CA MET A 411 -44.27 -10.69 -22.30
C MET A 411 -43.34 -11.00 -21.12
N ALA A 412 -42.02 -11.01 -21.34
CA ALA A 412 -41.03 -11.25 -20.31
C ALA A 412 -40.96 -10.09 -19.30
N ILE A 413 -41.04 -8.85 -19.78
CA ILE A 413 -41.06 -7.63 -18.97
C ILE A 413 -42.31 -7.57 -18.07
N ASN A 414 -43.48 -7.93 -18.62
CA ASN A 414 -44.73 -7.97 -17.85
C ASN A 414 -44.73 -9.08 -16.78
N ARG A 415 -44.10 -10.23 -17.07
CA ARG A 415 -43.94 -11.31 -16.09
C ARG A 415 -42.95 -10.93 -14.97
N ALA A 416 -41.85 -10.25 -15.29
CA ALA A 416 -40.88 -9.75 -14.31
C ALA A 416 -41.50 -8.67 -13.39
N ARG A 417 -42.32 -7.76 -13.93
CA ARG A 417 -43.09 -6.77 -13.13
C ARG A 417 -44.13 -7.41 -12.22
N SER A 418 -44.73 -8.53 -12.62
CA SER A 418 -45.74 -9.22 -11.80
C SER A 418 -45.16 -9.97 -10.59
N ARG A 419 -43.86 -10.32 -10.61
CA ARG A 419 -43.18 -11.01 -9.50
C ARG A 419 -42.69 -10.06 -8.39
N SER A 420 -42.63 -8.75 -8.66
CA SER A 420 -42.03 -7.75 -7.77
C SER A 420 -43.04 -6.95 -6.90
N VAL A 421 -44.32 -7.35 -6.87
CA VAL A 421 -45.35 -6.77 -5.98
C VAL A 421 -45.82 -7.81 -4.96
N PRO A 422 -45.82 -7.53 -3.64
CA PRO A 422 -46.23 -8.51 -2.63
C PRO A 422 -47.72 -8.87 -2.72
N ARG A 423 -48.04 -10.17 -2.73
CA ARG A 423 -49.42 -10.71 -2.67
C ARG A 423 -49.99 -10.60 -1.25
N ARG A 424 -50.63 -9.48 -0.92
CA ARG A 424 -51.56 -9.41 0.21
C ARG A 424 -52.82 -8.63 -0.19
N GLY A 425 -53.92 -9.35 -0.44
CA GLY A 425 -55.26 -8.73 -0.47
C GLY A 425 -55.99 -8.58 -1.82
N ARG A 426 -55.79 -9.44 -2.83
CA ARG A 426 -56.66 -9.44 -4.02
C ARG A 426 -57.54 -10.70 -4.11
N LYS A 427 -58.86 -10.49 -4.26
CA LYS A 427 -59.83 -11.55 -4.60
C LYS A 427 -59.50 -12.12 -5.99
N ARG A 428 -59.51 -13.45 -6.11
CA ARG A 428 -59.37 -14.16 -7.40
C ARG A 428 -60.64 -13.94 -8.21
N GLU A 429 -60.50 -13.32 -9.38
CA GLU A 429 -61.47 -13.47 -10.46
C GLU A 429 -60.98 -14.57 -11.39
N ARG A 430 -61.89 -15.49 -11.76
CA ARG A 430 -61.65 -16.60 -12.69
C ARG A 430 -61.69 -16.00 -14.10
N SER A 431 -60.54 -15.78 -14.73
CA SER A 431 -60.49 -15.45 -16.16
C SER A 431 -60.65 -16.73 -16.97
N VAL A 432 -61.62 -16.67 -17.88
CA VAL A 432 -62.10 -17.70 -18.77
C VAL A 432 -61.01 -18.07 -19.78
N ASP A 433 -60.86 -19.38 -19.96
CA ASP A 433 -60.04 -20.03 -20.98
C ASP A 433 -60.51 -19.63 -22.39
N ARG A 434 -59.60 -19.14 -23.23
CA ARG A 434 -59.79 -19.01 -24.68
C ARG A 434 -58.73 -19.87 -25.34
N GLY A 435 -59.07 -21.15 -25.53
CA GLY A 435 -58.34 -22.04 -26.42
C GLY A 435 -58.73 -21.79 -27.88
N ASP A 436 -57.76 -22.02 -28.77
CA ASP A 436 -57.90 -22.31 -30.21
C ASP A 436 -57.04 -23.56 -30.48
N PRO A 437 -57.39 -24.46 -31.42
CA PRO A 437 -57.76 -25.83 -31.06
C PRO A 437 -56.74 -26.82 -31.65
N GLY A 438 -56.28 -27.77 -30.84
CA GLY A 438 -55.37 -28.78 -31.34
C GLY A 438 -55.14 -29.89 -30.34
N PHE A 439 -56.00 -30.91 -30.44
CA PHE A 439 -55.85 -32.25 -29.89
C PHE A 439 -56.27 -32.49 -28.42
N GLY A 440 -57.47 -33.09 -28.30
CA GLY A 440 -57.97 -34.10 -27.33
C GLY A 440 -57.63 -33.97 -25.84
N ASP A 441 -58.52 -34.22 -24.89
CA ASP A 441 -59.82 -34.90 -24.91
C ASP A 441 -60.44 -34.67 -23.51
N ALA A 442 -61.77 -34.71 -23.43
CA ALA A 442 -62.62 -34.77 -22.24
C ALA A 442 -62.74 -33.57 -21.27
N MET A 443 -63.85 -32.80 -21.40
CA MET A 443 -64.74 -32.46 -20.28
C MET A 443 -66.18 -32.22 -20.78
N ASP A 444 -67.14 -32.92 -20.16
CA ASP A 444 -68.58 -32.66 -20.25
C ASP A 444 -68.97 -31.58 -19.22
N MET A 445 -69.90 -30.71 -19.62
CA MET A 445 -70.34 -29.49 -18.93
C MET A 445 -71.83 -29.63 -18.65
N ASP A 446 -72.26 -29.52 -17.38
CA ASP A 446 -73.64 -29.13 -17.08
C ASP A 446 -73.65 -27.77 -16.38
N VAL A 447 -73.94 -26.78 -17.22
CA VAL A 447 -74.30 -25.40 -16.90
C VAL A 447 -75.79 -25.37 -16.59
N ASP A 448 -76.17 -24.89 -15.41
CA ASP A 448 -77.49 -24.28 -15.25
C ASP A 448 -77.39 -23.08 -14.29
N THR A 449 -77.34 -21.89 -14.89
CA THR A 449 -77.83 -20.65 -14.28
C THR A 449 -79.24 -20.42 -14.83
N PRO A 450 -80.22 -19.89 -14.07
CA PRO A 450 -80.27 -18.43 -13.95
C PRO A 450 -80.93 -17.83 -12.69
N ASN A 451 -80.59 -16.55 -12.51
CA ASN A 451 -81.28 -15.51 -11.75
C ASN A 451 -82.82 -15.61 -11.63
N LYS A 452 -83.35 -15.36 -10.42
CA LYS A 452 -84.49 -14.43 -10.24
C LYS A 452 -84.71 -14.00 -8.77
N LYS A 453 -84.47 -12.70 -8.55
CA LYS A 453 -85.27 -11.71 -7.81
C LYS A 453 -86.21 -12.17 -6.67
N LEU A 454 -86.05 -11.47 -5.54
CA LEU A 454 -87.10 -10.82 -4.72
C LEU A 454 -88.36 -11.65 -4.37
N ARG A 455 -88.58 -11.91 -3.08
CA ARG A 455 -89.77 -11.45 -2.36
C ARG A 455 -89.77 -11.83 -0.86
N MET A 456 -90.07 -10.84 -0.03
CA MET A 456 -90.74 -11.01 1.26
C MET A 456 -92.16 -11.56 1.01
N ILE A 457 -92.67 -12.48 1.85
CA ILE A 457 -94.10 -12.59 2.17
C ILE A 457 -94.31 -13.39 3.47
N SER A 458 -95.33 -12.90 4.17
CA SER A 458 -95.93 -13.23 5.46
C SER A 458 -96.75 -14.51 5.49
N ARG A 459 -96.92 -15.10 6.69
CA ARG A 459 -98.24 -15.53 7.20
C ARG A 459 -98.22 -15.95 8.67
N SER A 460 -99.09 -15.31 9.44
CA SER A 460 -99.54 -15.67 10.79
C SER A 460 -100.57 -16.82 10.74
N ARG A 461 -100.64 -17.64 11.80
CA ARG A 461 -101.88 -18.34 12.16
C ARG A 461 -101.97 -18.61 13.66
N SER A 462 -103.11 -18.22 14.20
CA SER A 462 -103.57 -18.23 15.58
C SER A 462 -103.89 -19.64 16.11
N ARG A 463 -103.67 -19.85 17.42
CA ARG A 463 -104.48 -20.77 18.23
C ARG A 463 -104.82 -20.12 19.57
N SER A 464 -106.11 -20.13 19.85
CA SER A 464 -106.78 -19.57 21.01
C SER A 464 -106.89 -20.62 22.13
N ARG A 465 -106.97 -20.11 23.38
CA ARG A 465 -107.66 -20.66 24.57
C ARG A 465 -106.89 -21.60 25.54
N SER A 466 -107.08 -21.23 26.82
CA SER A 466 -106.80 -21.88 28.13
C SER A 466 -105.35 -21.96 28.63
N ARG A 467 -105.10 -21.24 29.74
CA ARG A 467 -103.89 -21.25 30.58
C ARG A 467 -103.99 -22.33 31.67
N PRO A 468 -102.88 -22.98 32.07
CA PRO A 468 -102.86 -23.86 33.24
C PRO A 468 -102.93 -23.06 34.57
N PRO A 469 -103.59 -23.57 35.63
CA PRO A 469 -103.88 -22.80 36.87
C PRO A 469 -102.69 -22.57 37.82
N SER A 470 -101.46 -22.94 37.45
CA SER A 470 -100.31 -22.95 38.37
C SER A 470 -99.24 -21.89 38.08
N GLU A 471 -99.40 -21.08 37.03
CA GLU A 471 -98.51 -19.95 36.77
C GLU A 471 -99.08 -18.69 37.40
N VAL A 472 -98.57 -18.32 38.58
CA VAL A 472 -98.86 -17.01 39.19
C VAL A 472 -98.38 -15.93 38.24
N VAL A 473 -99.32 -15.23 37.61
CA VAL A 473 -98.96 -14.17 36.66
C VAL A 473 -98.53 -12.95 37.47
N PRO A 474 -97.37 -12.32 37.16
CA PRO A 474 -96.91 -11.13 37.87
C PRO A 474 -98.03 -10.06 37.94
N GLY A 475 -98.55 -9.87 39.15
CA GLY A 475 -99.60 -8.92 39.48
C GLY A 475 -101.04 -9.42 39.44
N GLU A 476 -101.30 -10.71 39.72
CA GLU A 476 -102.63 -11.19 40.15
C GLU A 476 -102.99 -10.79 41.59
N GLY A 477 -102.01 -10.41 42.42
CA GLY A 477 -102.23 -9.94 43.79
C GLY A 477 -102.54 -8.44 43.95
N PHE A 478 -102.72 -7.69 42.85
CA PHE A 478 -103.06 -6.26 42.90
C PHE A 478 -104.52 -6.07 42.51
N LYS A 479 -105.29 -5.35 43.35
CA LYS A 479 -106.74 -5.17 43.17
C LYS A 479 -107.06 -4.42 41.88
N ASP A 480 -106.30 -3.36 41.58
CA ASP A 480 -106.54 -2.50 40.42
C ASP A 480 -105.39 -2.51 39.41
N SER A 481 -105.73 -2.28 38.14
CA SER A 481 -104.74 -2.15 37.05
C SER A 481 -103.74 -1.01 37.29
N SER A 482 -104.19 0.08 37.94
CA SER A 482 -103.36 1.22 38.33
C SER A 482 -102.29 0.80 39.35
N GLN A 483 -102.66 0.05 40.39
CA GLN A 483 -101.73 -0.47 41.41
C GLN A 483 -100.72 -1.44 40.78
N LYS A 484 -101.16 -2.32 39.88
CA LYS A 484 -100.27 -3.23 39.13
C LYS A 484 -99.24 -2.47 38.31
N SER A 485 -99.66 -1.40 37.62
CA SER A 485 -98.75 -0.55 36.84
C SER A 485 -97.72 0.16 37.72
N GLN A 486 -98.12 0.62 38.91
CA GLN A 486 -97.21 1.24 39.88
C GLN A 486 -96.21 0.23 40.45
N ALA A 487 -96.65 -0.99 40.78
CA ALA A 487 -95.78 -2.05 41.27
C ALA A 487 -94.73 -2.46 40.23
N LEU A 488 -95.13 -2.63 38.96
CA LEU A 488 -94.20 -2.89 37.85
C LEU A 488 -93.20 -1.74 37.65
N ARG A 489 -93.64 -0.49 37.79
CA ARG A 489 -92.74 0.68 37.76
C ARG A 489 -91.76 0.66 38.92
N LYS A 490 -92.18 0.33 40.15
CA LYS A 490 -91.31 0.19 41.33
C LYS A 490 -90.31 -0.97 41.15
N ALA A 491 -90.75 -2.11 40.62
CA ALA A 491 -89.88 -3.24 40.30
C ALA A 491 -88.81 -2.85 39.27
N LYS A 492 -89.20 -2.23 38.14
CA LYS A 492 -88.25 -1.71 37.14
C LYS A 492 -87.29 -0.66 37.72
N LYS A 493 -87.74 0.19 38.64
CA LYS A 493 -86.87 1.15 39.35
C LYS A 493 -85.86 0.45 40.26
N SER A 494 -86.24 -0.61 40.98
CA SER A 494 -85.35 -1.36 41.87
C SER A 494 -84.17 -2.03 41.13
N VAL A 495 -84.39 -2.44 39.88
CA VAL A 495 -83.37 -3.11 39.04
C VAL A 495 -82.31 -2.11 38.51
N LYS A 496 -82.60 -0.79 38.50
CA LYS A 496 -81.71 0.22 37.92
C LYS A 496 -80.29 0.20 38.49
N LYS A 497 -80.12 -0.03 39.81
CA LYS A 497 -78.78 -0.06 40.43
C LYS A 497 -77.95 -1.23 39.92
N ARG A 498 -78.55 -2.42 39.81
CA ARG A 498 -77.90 -3.62 39.25
C ARG A 498 -77.56 -3.47 37.77
N ASN A 499 -78.47 -2.87 37.00
CA ASN A 499 -78.22 -2.58 35.59
C ASN A 499 -77.13 -1.51 35.40
N LYS A 500 -77.06 -0.52 36.30
CA LYS A 500 -75.97 0.47 36.31
C LYS A 500 -74.61 -0.20 36.52
N ASP A 501 -74.57 -1.21 37.38
CA ASP A 501 -73.38 -2.05 37.62
C ASP A 501 -73.22 -3.18 36.57
N ALA A 502 -74.02 -3.15 35.49
CA ALA A 502 -74.03 -4.13 34.40
C ALA A 502 -74.14 -5.60 34.82
N ARG A 503 -74.81 -5.89 35.94
CA ARG A 503 -75.03 -7.25 36.42
C ARG A 503 -75.97 -8.03 35.49
N ARG A 504 -75.65 -9.30 35.24
CA ARG A 504 -76.44 -10.14 34.31
C ARG A 504 -77.85 -10.42 34.81
N GLY A 505 -78.06 -10.41 36.13
CA GLY A 505 -79.34 -10.68 36.77
C GLY A 505 -79.29 -10.46 38.28
N GLU A 506 -80.29 -10.95 39.02
CA GLU A 506 -80.29 -10.85 40.50
C GLU A 506 -79.42 -11.90 41.18
N ALA A 507 -79.20 -13.02 40.51
CA ALA A 507 -78.33 -14.10 40.96
C ALA A 507 -76.84 -13.78 40.75
N ASP A 508 -76.51 -12.81 39.90
CA ASP A 508 -75.13 -12.43 39.62
C ASP A 508 -74.57 -11.52 40.72
N ARG A 509 -73.95 -12.15 41.72
CA ARG A 509 -73.32 -11.50 42.88
C ARG A 509 -71.81 -11.72 42.93
N VAL A 510 -71.16 -11.98 41.79
CA VAL A 510 -69.72 -12.27 41.74
C VAL A 510 -68.90 -11.04 42.14
N ILE A 511 -67.94 -11.21 43.05
CA ILE A 511 -67.01 -10.16 43.47
C ILE A 511 -65.67 -10.39 42.74
N PRO A 512 -65.28 -9.53 41.79
CA PRO A 512 -64.01 -9.68 41.09
C PRO A 512 -62.84 -9.32 42.02
N THR A 513 -61.77 -10.10 41.98
CA THR A 513 -60.53 -9.80 42.70
C THR A 513 -59.78 -8.68 41.96
N LEU A 514 -59.98 -7.43 42.38
CA LEU A 514 -59.40 -6.25 41.72
C LEU A 514 -57.86 -6.19 41.82
N LYS A 515 -57.27 -6.76 42.87
CA LYS A 515 -55.82 -6.78 43.10
C LYS A 515 -55.31 -8.20 43.33
N PRO A 516 -55.14 -9.02 42.28
CA PRO A 516 -54.65 -10.38 42.43
C PRO A 516 -53.18 -10.38 42.87
N LYS A 517 -52.88 -11.17 43.91
CA LYS A 517 -51.57 -11.21 44.57
C LYS A 517 -50.40 -11.48 43.60
N HIS A 518 -50.58 -12.34 42.60
CA HIS A 518 -49.52 -12.68 41.63
C HIS A 518 -49.14 -11.52 40.68
N LEU A 519 -49.94 -10.45 40.58
CA LEU A 519 -49.60 -9.24 39.84
C LEU A 519 -48.89 -8.19 40.70
N PHE A 520 -49.26 -8.12 41.98
CA PHE A 520 -48.85 -7.05 42.90
C PHE A 520 -47.83 -7.47 43.96
N SER A 521 -47.50 -8.76 44.06
CA SER A 521 -46.57 -9.30 45.04
C SER A 521 -45.41 -10.02 44.34
N GLY A 522 -44.19 -9.78 44.84
CA GLY A 522 -42.94 -10.31 44.28
C GLY A 522 -42.26 -9.35 43.31
N LYS A 523 -40.91 -9.41 43.25
CA LYS A 523 -40.10 -8.74 42.23
C LYS A 523 -39.54 -9.79 41.27
N ARG A 524 -39.41 -9.45 39.98
CA ARG A 524 -38.74 -10.36 39.04
C ARG A 524 -37.24 -10.37 39.32
N SER A 525 -36.70 -11.54 39.64
CA SER A 525 -35.26 -11.77 39.74
C SER A 525 -34.67 -12.17 38.37
N ILE A 526 -33.35 -12.13 38.26
CA ILE A 526 -32.64 -12.74 37.13
C ILE A 526 -32.85 -14.25 37.23
N GLY A 527 -33.59 -14.82 36.28
CA GLY A 527 -33.97 -16.24 36.29
C GLY A 527 -35.36 -16.49 35.70
N LYS A 528 -36.01 -17.59 36.12
CA LYS A 528 -37.36 -17.96 35.66
C LYS A 528 -38.38 -16.92 36.12
N THR A 529 -39.17 -16.43 35.17
CA THR A 529 -40.25 -15.48 35.43
C THR A 529 -41.57 -16.18 35.62
N GLN A 530 -42.44 -15.61 36.46
CA GLN A 530 -43.77 -16.18 36.76
C GLN A 530 -44.80 -16.01 35.63
N ARG A 531 -44.48 -15.19 34.63
CA ARG A 531 -45.26 -14.97 33.42
C ARG A 531 -44.33 -15.03 32.21
N ARG A 532 -44.87 -15.50 31.08
CA ARG A 532 -44.17 -15.61 29.80
C ARG A 532 -43.92 -14.24 29.19
#